data_AF-A0A528B2B4-F1
#
_entry.id   AF-A0A528B2B4-F1
#
_cell.length_a   1.000
_cell.length_b   1.000
_cell.length_c   1.000
_cell.angle_alpha   90.00
_cell.angle_beta   90.00
_cell.angle_gamma   90.00
#
_symmetry.space_group_name_H-M   'P 1'
#
loop_
_entity.id
_entity.type
_entity.pdbx_description
1 polymer ?
#
loop_
_entity_poly.entity_id
_entity_poly.type
_entity_poly.pdbx_seq_one_letter_code
_entity_poly.pdbx_strand_id
1 'polypeptide(L)'
;GKSGLALEHASGRIERSEISGAADAGIYSVEAAGLEISGNTVSDCANGGILVHRWQAAEDGTIVSGNRVERIQARSGGTGQNGNGINAFRAGNVVISSNIVSDCAFSAIRANSASNLHITGNTCSRSGETALYSEFSFEGAIVSNNIV
;
A
#
# COMPACT_ATOMS: atom_id res chain seq x y z
N GLY A 1 -13.23 -9.89 -9.23
CA GLY A 1 -13.01 -8.49 -8.85
C GLY A 1 -12.29 -7.75 -9.97
N LYS A 2 -12.22 -6.42 -9.92
CA LYS A 2 -11.40 -5.62 -10.86
C LYS A 2 -9.91 -5.58 -10.47
N SER A 3 -9.61 -5.93 -9.21
CA SER A 3 -8.25 -6.08 -8.70
C SER A 3 -7.56 -7.33 -9.22
N GLY A 4 -6.23 -7.30 -9.34
CA GLY A 4 -5.42 -8.45 -9.75
C GLY A 4 -5.52 -9.59 -8.73
N LEU A 5 -5.32 -9.26 -7.46
CA LEU A 5 -5.58 -10.13 -6.32
C LEU A 5 -6.54 -9.41 -5.37
N ALA A 6 -7.61 -10.09 -4.95
CA ALA A 6 -8.54 -9.61 -3.94
C ALA A 6 -8.63 -10.66 -2.83
N LEU A 7 -8.27 -10.26 -1.62
CA LEU A 7 -8.17 -11.12 -0.45
C LEU A 7 -9.02 -10.52 0.67
N GLU A 8 -9.94 -11.31 1.19
CA GLU A 8 -10.85 -10.92 2.27
C GLU A 8 -10.70 -11.93 3.41
N HIS A 9 -10.47 -11.45 4.63
CA HIS A 9 -10.24 -12.30 5.81
C HIS A 9 -9.11 -13.33 5.61
N ALA A 10 -8.05 -12.93 4.92
CA ALA A 10 -6.95 -13.81 4.54
C ALA A 10 -5.72 -13.68 5.46
N SER A 11 -4.94 -14.75 5.51
CA SER A 11 -3.58 -14.80 6.06
C SER A 11 -2.70 -15.64 5.13
N GLY A 12 -1.38 -15.56 5.28
CA GLY A 12 -0.42 -16.27 4.43
C GLY A 12 0.53 -15.35 3.69
N ARG A 13 1.04 -15.80 2.53
CA ARG A 13 2.14 -15.16 1.80
C ARG A 13 1.77 -14.93 0.34
N ILE A 14 2.01 -13.72 -0.14
CA ILE A 14 2.05 -13.38 -1.56
C ILE A 14 3.48 -12.99 -1.86
N GLU A 15 4.19 -13.84 -2.59
CA GLU A 15 5.62 -13.65 -2.81
C GLU A 15 6.02 -13.84 -4.27
N ARG A 16 7.05 -13.08 -4.68
CA ARG A 16 7.78 -13.27 -5.95
C ARG A 16 6.87 -13.35 -7.19
N SER A 17 5.82 -12.53 -7.20
CA SER A 17 4.82 -12.50 -8.28
C SER A 17 4.87 -11.18 -9.06
N GLU A 18 4.46 -11.23 -10.32
CA GLU A 18 4.22 -10.05 -11.16
C GLU A 18 2.72 -9.85 -11.35
N ILE A 19 2.22 -8.67 -10.96
CA ILE A 19 0.81 -8.29 -11.09
C ILE A 19 0.73 -6.97 -11.85
N SER A 20 0.11 -6.98 -13.02
CA SER A 20 0.04 -5.79 -13.87
C SER A 20 -1.35 -5.56 -14.47
N GLY A 21 -1.70 -4.30 -14.75
CA GLY A 21 -2.86 -3.97 -15.58
C GLY A 21 -4.22 -4.15 -14.90
N ALA A 22 -4.27 -4.25 -13.57
CA ALA A 22 -5.52 -4.39 -12.85
C ALA A 22 -6.42 -3.16 -13.08
N ALA A 23 -7.71 -3.41 -13.32
CA ALA A 23 -8.70 -2.37 -13.58
C ALA A 23 -9.10 -1.59 -12.30
N ASP A 24 -8.55 -1.98 -11.15
CA ASP A 24 -8.66 -1.27 -9.89
C ASP A 24 -7.30 -1.29 -9.14
N ALA A 25 -7.16 -2.16 -8.14
CA ALA A 25 -5.91 -2.34 -7.40
C ALA A 25 -5.09 -3.56 -7.88
N GLY A 26 -3.77 -3.50 -7.84
CA GLY A 26 -2.93 -4.67 -8.09
C GLY A 26 -3.19 -5.77 -7.07
N ILE A 27 -2.96 -5.46 -5.80
CA ILE A 27 -3.28 -6.31 -4.65
C ILE A 27 -4.20 -5.53 -3.73
N TYR A 28 -5.38 -6.09 -3.47
CA TYR A 28 -6.34 -5.59 -2.50
C TYR A 28 -6.52 -6.60 -1.38
N SER A 29 -6.03 -6.26 -0.19
CA SER A 29 -6.24 -7.00 1.05
C SER A 29 -7.22 -6.24 1.94
N VAL A 30 -8.25 -6.93 2.41
CA VAL A 30 -9.22 -6.38 3.35
C VAL A 30 -9.47 -7.32 4.53
N GLU A 31 -9.44 -6.77 5.74
CA GLU A 31 -9.66 -7.51 7.01
C GLU A 31 -8.69 -8.69 7.18
N ALA A 32 -7.43 -8.52 6.79
CA ALA A 32 -6.42 -9.57 6.90
C ALA A 32 -6.03 -9.87 8.36
N ALA A 33 -5.41 -11.03 8.54
CA ALA A 33 -4.82 -11.48 9.79
C ALA A 33 -3.33 -11.74 9.59
N GLY A 34 -2.54 -10.68 9.40
CA GLY A 34 -1.08 -10.75 9.27
C GLY A 34 -0.60 -11.38 7.97
N LEU A 35 -0.99 -10.82 6.81
CA LEU A 35 -0.43 -11.24 5.53
C LEU A 35 1.03 -10.82 5.40
N GLU A 36 1.80 -11.57 4.62
CA GLU A 36 3.11 -11.14 4.13
C GLU A 36 3.05 -10.95 2.62
N ILE A 37 3.26 -9.73 2.17
CA ILE A 37 3.29 -9.34 0.76
C ILE A 37 4.73 -8.93 0.45
N SER A 38 5.52 -9.85 -0.10
CA SER A 38 6.97 -9.68 -0.20
C SER A 38 7.58 -9.99 -1.57
N GLY A 39 8.50 -9.13 -2.02
CA GLY A 39 9.26 -9.38 -3.25
C GLY A 39 8.43 -9.42 -4.54
N ASN A 40 7.28 -8.76 -4.58
CA ASN A 40 6.42 -8.71 -5.76
C ASN A 40 6.73 -7.49 -6.64
N THR A 41 6.36 -7.57 -7.92
CA THR A 41 6.28 -6.42 -8.81
C THR A 41 4.80 -6.13 -9.11
N VAL A 42 4.35 -4.92 -8.82
CA VAL A 42 2.97 -4.47 -9.07
C VAL A 42 3.02 -3.22 -9.95
N SER A 43 2.40 -3.28 -11.14
CA SER A 43 2.49 -2.17 -12.08
C SER A 43 1.21 -1.87 -12.86
N ASP A 44 1.14 -0.66 -13.43
CA ASP A 44 0.14 -0.31 -14.45
C ASP A 44 -1.32 -0.50 -13.99
N CYS A 45 -1.58 -0.34 -12.70
CA CYS A 45 -2.90 -0.52 -12.09
C CYS A 45 -3.69 0.80 -12.06
N ALA A 46 -5.02 0.68 -12.16
CA ALA A 46 -5.90 1.81 -12.42
C ALA A 46 -6.10 2.77 -11.24
N ASN A 47 -6.11 2.26 -10.00
CA ASN A 47 -6.49 3.03 -8.81
C ASN A 47 -5.62 2.74 -7.57
N GLY A 48 -4.85 1.65 -7.54
CA GLY A 48 -3.99 1.33 -6.40
C GLY A 48 -2.95 0.25 -6.72
N GLY A 49 -1.80 0.31 -6.06
CA GLY A 49 -0.80 -0.77 -6.14
C GLY A 49 -1.13 -1.89 -5.15
N ILE A 50 -0.64 -1.75 -3.91
CA ILE A 50 -0.89 -2.66 -2.79
C ILE A 50 -1.72 -1.95 -1.74
N LEU A 51 -2.93 -2.45 -1.48
CA LEU A 51 -3.86 -1.87 -0.53
C LEU A 51 -4.07 -2.83 0.65
N VAL A 52 -3.81 -2.36 1.86
CA VAL A 52 -4.00 -3.07 3.14
C VAL A 52 -5.06 -2.33 3.93
N HIS A 53 -6.31 -2.79 3.83
CA HIS A 53 -7.46 -2.05 4.30
C HIS A 53 -8.23 -2.81 5.39
N ARG A 54 -8.88 -2.05 6.26
CA ARG A 54 -9.92 -2.56 7.16
C ARG A 54 -11.20 -1.74 7.04
N TRP A 55 -12.33 -2.36 7.35
CA TRP A 55 -13.62 -1.69 7.47
C TRP A 55 -13.66 -0.80 8.71
N GLN A 56 -13.10 -1.27 9.83
CA GLN A 56 -12.99 -0.53 11.08
C GLN A 56 -11.53 -0.46 11.52
N ALA A 57 -11.18 0.59 12.29
CA ALA A 57 -9.84 0.73 12.84
C ALA A 57 -9.53 -0.45 13.77
N ALA A 58 -8.56 -1.28 13.38
CA ALA A 58 -8.14 -2.45 14.15
C ALA A 58 -6.75 -2.93 13.69
N GLU A 59 -6.13 -3.79 14.49
CA GLU A 59 -4.87 -4.44 14.15
C GLU A 59 -5.00 -5.31 12.90
N ASP A 60 -4.11 -5.16 11.93
CA ASP A 60 -4.03 -5.99 10.74
C ASP A 60 -2.75 -6.83 10.73
N GLY A 61 -1.61 -6.20 11.09
CA GLY A 61 -0.31 -6.88 11.23
C GLY A 61 0.36 -7.26 9.91
N THR A 62 -0.20 -6.86 8.75
CA THR A 62 0.40 -7.18 7.45
C THR A 62 1.80 -6.58 7.29
N ILE A 63 2.68 -7.35 6.66
CA ILE A 63 4.04 -6.93 6.28
C ILE A 63 4.09 -6.77 4.76
N VAL A 64 4.36 -5.55 4.30
CA VAL A 64 4.59 -5.20 2.89
C VAL A 64 6.06 -4.87 2.71
N SER A 65 6.83 -5.82 2.15
CA SER A 65 8.30 -5.67 2.11
C SER A 65 8.98 -6.03 0.80
N GLY A 66 10.00 -5.27 0.41
CA GLY A 66 10.83 -5.63 -0.75
C GLY A 66 10.09 -5.64 -2.09
N ASN A 67 8.95 -4.97 -2.21
CA ASN A 67 8.17 -4.92 -3.44
C ASN A 67 8.63 -3.78 -4.35
N ARG A 68 8.40 -3.94 -5.65
CA ARG A 68 8.46 -2.86 -6.65
C ARG A 68 7.03 -2.49 -7.05
N VAL A 69 6.65 -1.23 -6.83
CA VAL A 69 5.30 -0.74 -7.16
C VAL A 69 5.41 0.50 -8.03
N GLU A 70 4.87 0.47 -9.25
CA GLU A 70 5.07 1.56 -10.20
C GLU A 70 3.89 1.81 -11.15
N ARG A 71 3.81 3.04 -11.68
CA ARG A 71 2.81 3.46 -12.69
C ARG A 71 1.37 3.23 -12.22
N ILE A 72 1.08 3.67 -11.01
CA ILE A 72 -0.25 3.54 -10.40
C ILE A 72 -1.08 4.78 -10.71
N GLN A 73 -2.24 4.59 -11.35
CA GLN A 73 -3.11 5.67 -11.79
C GLN A 73 -4.21 5.98 -10.76
N ALA A 74 -4.95 7.07 -10.97
CA ALA A 74 -6.16 7.43 -10.24
C ALA A 74 -7.34 7.56 -11.21
N ARG A 75 -7.66 6.50 -11.96
CA ARG A 75 -8.68 6.53 -13.03
C ARG A 75 -10.08 6.84 -12.50
N SER A 76 -10.37 6.44 -11.28
CA SER A 76 -11.62 6.75 -10.59
C SER A 76 -11.65 8.16 -9.99
N GLY A 77 -10.60 8.98 -10.18
CA GLY A 77 -10.51 10.34 -9.66
C GLY A 77 -10.45 10.38 -8.12
N GLY A 78 -10.89 11.50 -7.53
CA GLY A 78 -10.89 11.71 -6.08
C GLY A 78 -9.82 12.67 -5.61
N THR A 79 -9.66 12.76 -4.29
CA THR A 79 -8.79 13.74 -3.61
C THR A 79 -7.77 13.06 -2.69
N GLY A 80 -7.41 11.80 -2.99
CA GLY A 80 -6.45 11.03 -2.18
C GLY A 80 -6.75 9.54 -2.07
N GLN A 81 -8.00 9.11 -2.33
CA GLN A 81 -8.40 7.72 -2.12
C GLN A 81 -7.77 6.77 -3.14
N ASN A 82 -7.53 7.25 -4.37
CA ASN A 82 -7.00 6.48 -5.48
C ASN A 82 -5.62 7.02 -5.89
N GLY A 83 -4.83 6.20 -6.58
CA GLY A 83 -3.51 6.57 -7.10
C GLY A 83 -2.36 6.33 -6.15
N ASN A 84 -2.57 5.61 -5.05
CA ASN A 84 -1.54 5.31 -4.08
C ASN A 84 -0.76 4.04 -4.45
N GLY A 85 0.56 4.10 -4.36
CA GLY A 85 1.42 2.93 -4.56
C GLY A 85 1.15 1.85 -3.51
N ILE A 86 1.38 2.19 -2.25
CA ILE A 86 1.03 1.35 -1.10
C ILE A 86 0.10 2.14 -0.18
N ASN A 87 -1.00 1.55 0.27
CA ASN A 87 -1.93 2.21 1.18
C ASN A 87 -2.31 1.33 2.37
N ALA A 88 -2.12 1.84 3.58
CA ALA A 88 -2.72 1.29 4.80
C ALA A 88 -3.94 2.13 5.18
N PHE A 89 -5.12 1.53 5.25
CA PHE A 89 -6.36 2.23 5.62
C PHE A 89 -7.03 1.55 6.80
N ARG A 90 -7.13 2.25 7.94
CA ARG A 90 -7.71 1.70 9.19
C ARG A 90 -6.99 0.46 9.74
N ALA A 91 -5.85 0.10 9.14
CA ALA A 91 -5.08 -1.09 9.45
C ALA A 91 -3.92 -0.74 10.39
N GLY A 92 -3.95 -1.29 11.61
CA GLY A 92 -2.91 -1.10 12.61
C GLY A 92 -1.78 -2.12 12.53
N ASN A 93 -0.63 -1.81 13.12
CA ASN A 93 0.56 -2.67 13.21
C ASN A 93 1.10 -3.12 11.83
N VAL A 94 0.86 -2.34 10.77
CA VAL A 94 1.36 -2.66 9.41
C VAL A 94 2.82 -2.23 9.28
N VAL A 95 3.65 -3.10 8.70
CA VAL A 95 5.05 -2.81 8.38
C VAL A 95 5.19 -2.62 6.87
N ILE A 96 5.64 -1.45 6.44
CA ILE A 96 5.90 -1.11 5.04
C ILE A 96 7.39 -0.81 4.90
N SER A 97 8.17 -1.79 4.42
CA SER A 97 9.63 -1.70 4.48
C SER A 97 10.36 -2.09 3.19
N SER A 98 11.46 -1.41 2.90
CA SER A 98 12.38 -1.78 1.81
C SER A 98 11.70 -1.89 0.43
N ASN A 99 10.61 -1.16 0.20
CA ASN A 99 9.93 -1.14 -1.10
C ASN A 99 10.53 -0.06 -2.01
N ILE A 100 10.46 -0.30 -3.32
CA ILE A 100 10.72 0.72 -4.34
C ILE A 100 9.38 1.13 -4.94
N VAL A 101 8.96 2.35 -4.70
CA VAL A 101 7.66 2.86 -5.13
C VAL A 101 7.83 4.09 -6.00
N SER A 102 7.31 4.08 -7.22
CA SER A 102 7.45 5.21 -8.12
C SER A 102 6.26 5.47 -9.02
N ASP A 103 6.22 6.64 -9.65
CA ASP A 103 5.28 6.95 -10.74
C ASP A 103 3.82 6.72 -10.33
N CYS A 104 3.48 7.13 -9.11
CA CYS A 104 2.13 7.02 -8.54
C CYS A 104 1.40 8.35 -8.71
N ALA A 105 0.15 8.31 -9.18
CA ALA A 105 -0.65 9.51 -9.43
C ALA A 105 -0.91 10.35 -8.18
N PHE A 106 -0.99 9.71 -7.00
CA PHE A 106 -1.12 10.37 -5.70
C PHE A 106 0.14 10.13 -4.86
N SER A 107 0.03 9.40 -3.75
CA SER A 107 1.16 9.18 -2.85
C SER A 107 1.89 7.87 -3.15
N ALA A 108 3.21 7.82 -2.96
CA ALA A 108 3.94 6.55 -3.06
C ALA A 108 3.50 5.61 -1.92
N ILE A 109 3.57 6.06 -0.67
CA ILE A 109 3.06 5.32 0.47
C ILE A 109 2.11 6.21 1.26
N ARG A 110 0.90 5.73 1.48
CA ARG A 110 -0.14 6.41 2.25
C ARG A 110 -0.61 5.55 3.42
N ALA A 111 -0.84 6.19 4.55
CA ALA A 111 -1.39 5.59 5.74
C ALA A 111 -2.49 6.50 6.27
N ASN A 112 -3.74 6.03 6.27
CA ASN A 112 -4.89 6.81 6.71
C ASN A 112 -5.63 6.09 7.82
N SER A 113 -5.82 6.76 8.97
CA SER A 113 -6.42 6.13 10.16
C SER A 113 -5.73 4.84 10.59
N ALA A 114 -4.45 4.70 10.28
CA ALA A 114 -3.67 3.49 10.51
C ALA A 114 -2.64 3.76 11.60
N SER A 115 -2.62 2.92 12.64
CA SER A 115 -1.82 3.14 13.86
C SER A 115 -0.67 2.15 14.00
N ASN A 116 0.34 2.50 14.80
CA ASN A 116 1.54 1.69 15.09
C ASN A 116 2.26 1.23 13.81
N LEU A 117 2.47 2.16 12.89
CA LEU A 117 3.05 1.86 11.58
C LEU A 117 4.57 1.93 11.57
N HIS A 118 5.18 1.08 10.76
CA HIS A 118 6.61 1.15 10.44
C HIS A 118 6.78 1.39 8.94
N ILE A 119 7.11 2.61 8.54
CA ILE A 119 7.39 2.98 7.15
C ILE A 119 8.90 3.24 7.03
N THR A 120 9.66 2.22 6.63
CA THR A 120 11.13 2.25 6.79
C THR A 120 11.90 1.74 5.57
N GLY A 121 13.02 2.38 5.24
CA GLY A 121 13.92 1.86 4.19
C GLY A 121 13.33 1.90 2.77
N ASN A 122 12.23 2.62 2.54
CA ASN A 122 11.60 2.68 1.22
C ASN A 122 12.28 3.71 0.32
N THR A 123 12.31 3.45 -0.98
CA THR A 123 12.69 4.43 -2.00
C THR A 123 11.44 4.89 -2.73
N CYS A 124 11.08 6.15 -2.56
CA CYS A 124 9.89 6.76 -3.15
C CYS A 124 10.34 7.81 -4.16
N SER A 125 9.78 7.82 -5.38
CA SER A 125 10.13 8.83 -6.38
C SER A 125 9.02 9.09 -7.37
N ARG A 126 8.94 10.32 -7.93
CA ARG A 126 8.00 10.68 -9.00
C ARG A 126 6.52 10.39 -8.63
N SER A 127 6.14 10.73 -7.41
CA SER A 127 4.73 10.69 -6.95
C SER A 127 4.06 12.04 -7.16
N GLY A 128 2.77 12.05 -7.50
CA GLY A 128 2.04 13.28 -7.82
C GLY A 128 1.73 14.17 -6.62
N GLU A 129 1.37 13.58 -5.48
CA GLU A 129 1.00 14.33 -4.26
C GLU A 129 2.17 14.38 -3.26
N THR A 130 2.49 13.24 -2.63
CA THR A 130 3.50 13.16 -1.58
C THR A 130 4.21 11.82 -1.63
N ALA A 131 5.49 11.79 -1.29
CA ALA A 131 6.22 10.52 -1.23
C ALA A 131 5.71 9.61 -0.11
N LEU A 132 5.61 10.14 1.12
CA LEU A 132 5.15 9.42 2.31
C LEU A 132 4.12 10.25 3.06
N TYR A 133 2.91 9.73 3.26
CA TYR A 133 1.84 10.45 3.94
C TYR A 133 1.20 9.60 5.03
N SER A 134 1.39 9.98 6.30
CA SER A 134 0.70 9.41 7.45
C SER A 134 -0.31 10.43 7.96
N GLU A 135 -1.59 10.16 7.78
CA GLU A 135 -2.66 11.13 8.02
C GLU A 135 -3.84 10.57 8.82
N PHE A 136 -4.54 11.52 9.45
CA PHE A 136 -5.87 11.38 10.05
C PHE A 136 -6.02 10.31 11.13
N SER A 137 -6.18 10.75 12.39
CA SER A 137 -6.53 9.89 13.54
C SER A 137 -5.65 8.65 13.75
N PHE A 138 -4.38 8.72 13.35
CA PHE A 138 -3.41 7.68 13.67
C PHE A 138 -2.79 7.88 15.06
N GLU A 139 -2.29 6.80 15.64
CA GLU A 139 -1.49 6.81 16.85
C GLU A 139 -0.20 6.00 16.59
N GLY A 140 0.96 6.65 16.73
CA GLY A 140 2.27 5.98 16.56
C GLY A 140 2.63 5.66 15.10
N ALA A 141 3.67 6.32 14.59
CA ALA A 141 4.27 5.95 13.31
C ALA A 141 5.79 6.17 13.37
N ILE A 142 6.55 5.16 12.97
CA ILE A 142 7.98 5.28 12.71
C ILE A 142 8.15 5.48 11.21
N VAL A 143 8.68 6.65 10.83
CA VAL A 143 9.05 6.98 9.46
C VAL A 143 10.56 7.25 9.45
N SER A 144 11.36 6.30 8.99
CA SER A 144 12.82 6.39 9.10
C SER A 144 13.54 5.78 7.91
N ASN A 145 14.71 6.34 7.55
CA ASN A 145 15.60 5.80 6.52
C ASN A 145 14.94 5.63 5.14
N ASN A 146 13.96 6.47 4.81
CA ASN A 146 13.36 6.47 3.48
C ASN A 146 14.09 7.50 2.58
N ILE A 147 14.17 7.20 1.29
CA ILE A 147 14.61 8.14 0.26
C ILE A 147 13.36 8.69 -0.41
N VAL A 148 13.21 10.01 -0.45
CA VAL A 148 12.06 10.73 -1.02
C VAL A 148 12.49 11.78 -2.04
#